data_AF-A0A7J8NPY7-F1
#
_entry.id   AF-A0A7J8NPY7-F1
#
_cell.length_a   1.000
_cell.length_b   1.000
_cell.length_c   1.000
_cell.angle_alpha   90.00
_cell.angle_beta   90.00
_cell.angle_gamma   90.00
#
_symmetry.space_group_name_H-M   'P 1'
#
loop_
_entity.id
_entity.type
_entity.pdbx_description
1 polymer ?
#
loop_
_entity_poly.entity_id
_entity_poly.type
_entity_poly.pdbx_seq_one_letter_code
_entity_poly.pdbx_strand_id
1 'polypeptide(L)'
;MEFMGTETIDDFFSGQAAALAGGTTMHIDFVIPVNGSLVAGFEAYKKKAKKSCMNYGFHMAITKWDESVSREMEIMVKEKGINSFKFFMAYKGSLMISDELLLQGLERCKSLGALAMVHAENGDAVFEGQKRMIDLGITGPEGHALSRPPVLEGEATARAIRLAKFVNTPLYVVHVMSIDAMEEIARARKSGFEVI
;
A
#
# COMPACT_ATOMS: atom_id res chain seq x y z
N MET A 1 -13.96 5.34 0.22
CA MET A 1 -13.09 4.55 1.15
C MET A 1 -13.23 5.15 2.54
N GLU A 2 -13.41 4.34 3.59
CA GLU A 2 -13.33 4.82 4.98
C GLU A 2 -11.86 4.92 5.39
N PHE A 3 -11.42 6.08 5.89
CA PHE A 3 -10.05 6.30 6.34
C PHE A 3 -9.99 7.43 7.38
N MET A 4 -9.23 7.22 8.46
CA MET A 4 -9.01 8.21 9.54
C MET A 4 -10.31 8.86 10.08
N GLY A 5 -11.37 8.07 10.25
CA GLY A 5 -12.62 8.51 10.89
C GLY A 5 -13.64 9.18 9.95
N THR A 6 -13.41 9.17 8.65
CA THR A 6 -14.38 9.67 7.65
C THR A 6 -14.33 8.86 6.36
N GLU A 7 -15.12 9.24 5.36
CA GLU A 7 -15.11 8.65 4.02
C GLU A 7 -14.64 9.65 2.97
N THR A 8 -14.01 9.12 1.91
CA THR A 8 -13.74 9.90 0.69
C THR A 8 -15.04 10.43 0.09
N ILE A 9 -15.04 11.69 -0.35
CA ILE A 9 -16.23 12.30 -0.99
C ILE A 9 -16.56 11.65 -2.34
N ASP A 10 -15.54 11.19 -3.06
CA ASP A 10 -15.74 10.45 -4.30
C ASP A 10 -16.05 8.98 -4.04
N ASP A 11 -17.15 8.52 -4.64
CA ASP A 11 -17.52 7.10 -4.70
C ASP A 11 -17.14 6.49 -6.06
N PHE A 12 -17.48 5.21 -6.25
CA PHE A 12 -17.17 4.52 -7.50
C PHE A 12 -17.80 5.17 -8.73
N PHE A 13 -18.92 5.88 -8.61
CA PHE A 13 -19.50 6.57 -9.75
C PHE A 13 -18.82 7.92 -9.97
N SER A 14 -18.79 8.79 -8.94
CA SER A 14 -18.29 10.16 -9.12
C SER A 14 -16.81 10.20 -9.47
N GLY A 15 -15.98 9.40 -8.79
CA GLY A 15 -14.54 9.32 -9.07
C GLY A 15 -14.25 8.75 -10.46
N GLN A 16 -14.99 7.74 -10.89
CA GLN A 16 -14.82 7.16 -12.23
C GLN A 16 -15.37 8.06 -13.33
N ALA A 17 -16.45 8.80 -13.09
CA ALA A 17 -16.95 9.80 -14.04
C ALA A 17 -15.92 10.93 -14.24
N ALA A 18 -15.29 11.39 -13.16
CA ALA A 18 -14.17 12.34 -13.24
C ALA A 18 -12.97 11.75 -14.01
N ALA A 19 -12.61 10.49 -13.75
CA ALA A 19 -11.54 9.79 -14.46
C ALA A 19 -11.82 9.70 -15.97
N LEU A 20 -13.03 9.31 -16.36
CA LEU A 20 -13.46 9.24 -17.76
C LEU A 20 -13.44 10.62 -18.43
N ALA A 21 -13.90 11.66 -17.73
CA ALA A 21 -13.82 13.03 -18.23
C ALA A 21 -12.36 13.48 -18.48
N GLY A 22 -11.41 12.95 -17.72
CA GLY A 22 -9.97 13.16 -17.90
C GLY A 22 -9.27 12.19 -18.86
N GLY A 23 -10.00 11.26 -19.50
CA GLY A 23 -9.45 10.30 -20.46
C GLY A 23 -8.89 9.00 -19.85
N THR A 24 -9.01 8.78 -18.54
CA THR A 24 -8.65 7.52 -17.89
C THR A 24 -9.81 6.53 -18.01
N THR A 25 -9.54 5.32 -18.54
CA THR A 25 -10.58 4.33 -18.89
C THR A 25 -10.55 3.04 -18.06
N MET A 26 -9.58 2.90 -17.15
CA MET A 26 -9.56 1.83 -16.14
C MET A 26 -9.15 2.37 -14.77
N HIS A 27 -9.75 1.85 -13.70
CA HIS A 27 -9.41 2.18 -12.31
C HIS A 27 -9.08 0.90 -11.53
N ILE A 28 -7.94 0.85 -10.84
CA ILE A 28 -7.62 -0.22 -9.89
C ILE A 28 -7.62 0.37 -8.48
N ASP A 29 -8.59 -0.04 -7.65
CA ASP A 29 -8.79 0.50 -6.30
C ASP A 29 -8.11 -0.39 -5.23
N PHE A 30 -7.91 0.11 -4.01
CA PHE A 30 -7.32 -0.65 -2.90
C PHE A 30 -8.40 -1.14 -1.94
N VAL A 31 -8.59 -2.45 -1.91
CA VAL A 31 -9.47 -3.09 -0.92
C VAL A 31 -8.79 -3.11 0.44
N ILE A 32 -9.48 -2.60 1.46
CA ILE A 32 -9.06 -2.72 2.86
C ILE A 32 -9.82 -3.89 3.51
N PRO A 33 -9.13 -4.82 4.19
CA PRO A 33 -9.76 -5.94 4.90
C PRO A 33 -10.73 -5.48 5.97
N VAL A 34 -11.82 -6.23 6.17
CA VAL A 34 -12.76 -5.99 7.27
C VAL A 34 -12.38 -6.88 8.45
N ASN A 35 -11.98 -6.28 9.57
CA ASN A 35 -11.49 -7.00 10.76
C ASN A 35 -10.37 -8.02 10.42
N GLY A 36 -9.57 -7.71 9.39
CA GLY A 36 -8.49 -8.55 8.92
C GLY A 36 -8.89 -9.68 7.95
N SER A 37 -10.18 -9.85 7.59
CA SER A 37 -10.58 -10.75 6.51
C SER A 37 -10.53 -10.03 5.15
N LEU A 38 -9.69 -10.56 4.26
CA LEU A 38 -9.54 -10.16 2.87
C LEU A 38 -10.81 -10.47 2.08
N VAL A 39 -11.43 -11.63 2.32
CA VAL A 39 -12.69 -12.03 1.65
C VAL A 39 -13.81 -11.04 2.01
N ALA A 40 -13.98 -10.74 3.29
CA ALA A 40 -14.99 -9.78 3.73
C ALA A 40 -14.74 -8.37 3.16
N GLY A 41 -13.47 -7.93 3.14
CA GLY A 41 -13.07 -6.68 2.49
C GLY A 41 -13.41 -6.65 1.00
N PHE A 42 -13.09 -7.72 0.27
CA PHE A 42 -13.39 -7.86 -1.15
C PHE A 42 -14.88 -7.77 -1.43
N GLU A 43 -15.71 -8.51 -0.70
CA GLU A 43 -17.17 -8.47 -0.88
C GLU A 43 -17.76 -7.09 -0.55
N ALA A 44 -17.23 -6.40 0.47
CA ALA A 44 -17.60 -5.03 0.79
C ALA A 44 -17.28 -4.06 -0.34
N TYR A 45 -16.08 -4.14 -0.93
CA TYR A 45 -15.69 -3.30 -2.07
C TYR A 45 -16.44 -3.66 -3.35
N LYS A 46 -16.74 -4.94 -3.61
CA LYS A 46 -17.64 -5.34 -4.70
C LYS A 46 -19.02 -4.71 -4.57
N LYS A 47 -19.56 -4.58 -3.35
CA LYS A 47 -20.82 -3.87 -3.10
C LYS A 47 -20.70 -2.37 -3.42
N LYS A 48 -19.61 -1.72 -3.00
CA LYS A 48 -19.33 -0.30 -3.33
C LYS A 48 -19.21 -0.09 -4.85
N ALA A 49 -18.54 -1.00 -5.54
CA ALA A 49 -18.30 -0.94 -6.99
C ALA A 49 -19.53 -1.25 -7.86
N LYS A 50 -20.70 -1.57 -7.28
CA LYS A 50 -21.95 -1.70 -8.05
C LYS A 50 -22.37 -0.41 -8.78
N LYS A 51 -21.86 0.74 -8.32
CA LYS A 51 -22.08 2.05 -8.94
C LYS A 51 -21.05 2.41 -10.02
N SER A 52 -20.11 1.53 -10.34
CA SER A 52 -19.05 1.80 -11.31
C SER A 52 -19.60 2.16 -12.70
N CYS A 53 -18.92 3.09 -13.37
CA CYS A 53 -19.20 3.50 -14.75
C CYS A 53 -18.02 3.26 -15.71
N MET A 54 -16.94 2.61 -15.26
CA MET A 54 -15.80 2.19 -16.08
C MET A 54 -15.28 0.80 -15.68
N ASN A 55 -14.38 0.22 -16.49
CA ASN A 55 -13.69 -1.01 -16.12
C ASN A 55 -12.84 -0.80 -14.86
N TYR A 56 -12.86 -1.79 -13.97
CA TYR A 56 -12.10 -1.70 -12.72
C TYR A 56 -11.47 -3.02 -12.30
N GLY A 57 -10.43 -2.92 -11.48
CA GLY A 57 -9.81 -4.02 -10.76
C GLY A 57 -9.57 -3.65 -9.29
N PHE A 58 -8.95 -4.55 -8.55
CA PHE A 58 -8.60 -4.32 -7.15
C PHE A 58 -7.18 -4.80 -6.83
N HIS A 59 -6.50 -4.03 -5.99
CA HIS A 59 -5.41 -4.47 -5.14
C HIS A 59 -5.99 -4.89 -3.77
N MET A 60 -5.31 -5.80 -3.06
CA MET A 60 -5.72 -6.19 -1.70
C MET A 60 -4.70 -5.71 -0.67
N ALA A 61 -5.11 -4.87 0.28
CA ALA A 61 -4.24 -4.49 1.39
C ALA A 61 -4.05 -5.63 2.39
N ILE A 62 -2.84 -5.75 2.91
CA ILE A 62 -2.46 -6.65 4.00
C ILE A 62 -2.08 -5.78 5.19
N THR A 63 -2.98 -5.72 6.17
CA THR A 63 -2.88 -4.82 7.35
C THR A 63 -2.53 -5.56 8.64
N LYS A 64 -2.48 -6.89 8.57
CA LYS A 64 -2.01 -7.81 9.60
C LYS A 64 -1.51 -9.08 8.92
N TRP A 65 -0.88 -9.96 9.68
CA TRP A 65 -0.46 -11.25 9.17
C TRP A 65 -0.75 -12.39 10.15
N ASP A 66 -1.35 -13.46 9.63
CA ASP A 66 -1.57 -14.74 10.28
C ASP A 66 -1.86 -15.81 9.21
N GLU A 67 -1.97 -17.08 9.61
CA GLU A 67 -2.27 -18.19 8.69
C GLU A 67 -3.61 -18.01 7.93
N SER A 68 -4.58 -17.33 8.54
CA SER A 68 -5.86 -17.06 7.88
C SER A 68 -5.70 -16.09 6.72
N VAL A 69 -4.90 -15.03 6.89
CA VAL A 69 -4.53 -14.08 5.83
C VAL A 69 -3.78 -14.81 4.71
N SER A 70 -2.80 -15.66 5.05
CA SER A 70 -2.03 -16.44 4.05
C SER A 70 -2.95 -17.33 3.18
N ARG A 71 -3.94 -17.99 3.80
CA ARG A 71 -4.95 -18.78 3.07
C ARG A 71 -5.86 -17.90 2.22
N GLU A 72 -6.34 -16.78 2.76
CA GLU A 72 -7.21 -15.88 2.01
C GLU A 72 -6.52 -15.21 0.84
N MET A 73 -5.20 -14.96 0.89
CA MET A 73 -4.42 -14.48 -0.26
C MET A 73 -4.50 -15.46 -1.44
N GLU A 74 -4.51 -16.77 -1.18
CA GLU A 74 -4.67 -17.77 -2.23
C GLU A 74 -6.05 -17.75 -2.86
N ILE A 75 -7.09 -17.56 -2.05
CA ILE A 75 -8.47 -17.35 -2.54
C ILE A 75 -8.52 -16.09 -3.41
N MET A 76 -7.89 -14.99 -2.97
CA MET A 76 -7.84 -13.74 -3.72
C MET A 76 -7.22 -13.94 -5.11
N VAL A 77 -6.13 -14.71 -5.20
CA VAL A 77 -5.45 -15.00 -6.46
C VAL A 77 -6.23 -15.99 -7.34
N LYS A 78 -6.56 -17.16 -6.80
CA LYS A 78 -7.11 -18.28 -7.57
C LYS A 78 -8.58 -18.12 -7.93
N GLU A 79 -9.36 -17.44 -7.09
CA GLU A 79 -10.82 -17.37 -7.25
C GLU A 79 -11.34 -15.97 -7.52
N LYS A 80 -10.66 -14.92 -7.05
CA LYS A 80 -11.14 -13.53 -7.13
C LYS A 80 -10.41 -12.68 -8.17
N GLY A 81 -9.34 -13.19 -8.80
CA GLY A 81 -8.59 -12.52 -9.86
C GLY A 81 -7.70 -11.36 -9.36
N ILE A 82 -7.31 -11.37 -8.08
CA ILE A 82 -6.41 -10.38 -7.49
C ILE A 82 -4.98 -10.91 -7.56
N ASN A 83 -4.08 -10.20 -8.22
CA ASN A 83 -2.68 -10.60 -8.35
C ASN A 83 -1.70 -9.59 -7.72
N SER A 84 -2.18 -8.71 -6.85
CA SER A 84 -1.35 -7.67 -6.23
C SER A 84 -1.79 -7.35 -4.80
N PHE A 85 -0.82 -7.30 -3.90
CA PHE A 85 -1.03 -7.16 -2.45
C PHE A 85 -0.26 -5.97 -1.90
N LYS A 86 -0.93 -5.12 -1.13
CA LYS A 86 -0.40 -3.84 -0.63
C LYS A 86 -0.08 -3.92 0.85
N PHE A 87 1.19 -3.71 1.18
CA PHE A 87 1.72 -3.63 2.53
C PHE A 87 2.02 -2.18 2.92
N PHE A 88 2.02 -1.90 4.23
CA PHE A 88 2.30 -0.58 4.76
C PHE A 88 3.47 -0.65 5.75
N MET A 89 4.50 0.15 5.50
CA MET A 89 5.64 0.33 6.41
C MET A 89 5.45 1.52 7.35
N ALA A 90 4.33 2.24 7.18
CA ALA A 90 3.91 3.38 7.98
C ALA A 90 2.51 3.16 8.56
N TYR A 91 1.95 4.21 9.19
CA TYR A 91 0.72 4.15 9.98
C TYR A 91 0.85 3.24 11.20
N LYS A 92 1.87 3.53 12.03
CA LYS A 92 2.15 2.83 13.28
C LYS A 92 0.90 2.73 14.16
N GLY A 93 0.59 1.52 14.62
CA GLY A 93 -0.60 1.23 15.44
C GLY A 93 -1.90 1.05 14.65
N SER A 94 -1.87 1.11 13.32
CA SER A 94 -3.05 0.91 12.47
C SER A 94 -2.80 -0.08 11.32
N LEU A 95 -2.05 0.32 10.30
CA LEU A 95 -1.84 -0.50 9.09
C LEU A 95 -0.42 -1.05 8.99
N MET A 96 0.52 -0.49 9.77
CA MET A 96 1.93 -0.82 9.72
C MET A 96 2.17 -2.31 10.02
N ILE A 97 2.96 -2.97 9.18
CA ILE A 97 3.50 -4.29 9.46
C ILE A 97 5.00 -4.21 9.74
N SER A 98 5.51 -5.13 10.58
CA SER A 98 6.94 -5.26 10.85
C SER A 98 7.67 -5.92 9.67
N ASP A 99 9.01 -5.82 9.66
CA ASP A 99 9.84 -6.49 8.65
C ASP A 99 9.63 -8.02 8.66
N GLU A 100 9.42 -8.62 9.83
CA GLU A 100 9.10 -10.04 9.98
C GLU A 100 7.84 -10.42 9.20
N LEU A 101 6.76 -9.65 9.39
CA LEU A 101 5.49 -9.91 8.70
C LEU A 101 5.58 -9.55 7.21
N LEU A 102 6.39 -8.55 6.86
CA LEU A 102 6.63 -8.20 5.46
C LEU A 102 7.35 -9.33 4.73
N LEU A 103 8.36 -9.96 5.35
CA LEU A 103 9.03 -11.13 4.78
C LEU A 103 8.05 -12.27 4.51
N GLN A 104 7.19 -12.61 5.47
CA GLN A 104 6.18 -13.65 5.30
C GLN A 104 5.19 -13.30 4.17
N GLY A 105 4.78 -12.03 4.08
CA GLY A 105 3.96 -11.52 2.99
C GLY A 105 4.62 -11.59 1.61
N LEU A 106 5.91 -11.24 1.53
CA LEU A 106 6.71 -11.30 0.31
C LEU A 106 6.89 -12.74 -0.17
N GLU A 107 7.20 -13.67 0.73
CA GLU A 107 7.31 -15.10 0.43
C GLU A 107 5.98 -15.66 -0.10
N ARG A 108 4.86 -15.25 0.53
CA ARG A 108 3.54 -15.65 0.06
C ARG A 108 3.23 -15.08 -1.32
N CYS A 109 3.50 -13.80 -1.57
CA CYS A 109 3.33 -13.18 -2.89
C CYS A 109 4.12 -13.96 -3.96
N LYS A 110 5.39 -14.29 -3.68
CA LYS A 110 6.22 -15.13 -4.56
C LYS A 110 5.59 -16.48 -4.85
N SER A 111 5.15 -17.20 -3.82
CA SER A 111 4.54 -18.53 -3.97
C SER A 111 3.27 -18.53 -4.80
N LEU A 112 2.55 -17.40 -4.83
CA LEU A 112 1.30 -17.23 -5.56
C LEU A 112 1.49 -16.60 -6.95
N GLY A 113 2.70 -16.13 -7.29
CA GLY A 113 2.92 -15.35 -8.50
C GLY A 113 2.23 -13.98 -8.47
N ALA A 114 2.07 -13.40 -7.27
CA ALA A 114 1.45 -12.09 -7.07
C ALA A 114 2.49 -10.99 -6.85
N LEU A 115 2.15 -9.76 -7.24
CA LEU A 115 3.01 -8.58 -7.07
C LEU A 115 2.85 -7.99 -5.67
N ALA A 116 3.95 -7.88 -4.93
CA ALA A 116 3.96 -7.15 -3.68
C ALA A 116 4.07 -5.64 -3.93
N MET A 117 3.25 -4.85 -3.26
CA MET A 117 3.25 -3.40 -3.30
C MET A 117 3.54 -2.84 -1.91
N VAL A 118 4.31 -1.76 -1.79
CA VAL A 118 4.65 -1.17 -0.48
C VAL A 118 4.38 0.33 -0.45
N HIS A 119 3.71 0.79 0.62
CA HIS A 119 3.76 2.18 1.06
C HIS A 119 5.01 2.30 1.95
N ALA A 120 6.05 2.95 1.41
CA ALA A 120 7.39 2.90 1.96
C ALA A 120 7.79 4.23 2.63
N GLU A 121 7.29 4.46 3.84
CA GLU A 121 7.83 5.45 4.78
C GLU A 121 8.22 4.74 6.08
N ASN A 122 9.25 5.20 6.79
CA ASN A 122 9.61 4.64 8.09
C ASN A 122 8.57 5.02 9.16
N GLY A 123 7.62 4.12 9.44
CA GLY A 123 6.50 4.39 10.34
C GLY A 123 6.87 4.78 11.77
N ASP A 124 7.97 4.22 12.31
CA ASP A 124 8.45 4.56 13.65
C ASP A 124 9.00 5.99 13.69
N ALA A 125 9.82 6.37 12.71
CA ALA A 125 10.38 7.71 12.60
C ALA A 125 9.33 8.76 12.26
N VAL A 126 8.34 8.43 11.41
CA VAL A 126 7.19 9.31 11.13
C VAL A 126 6.39 9.57 12.40
N PHE A 127 6.13 8.53 13.21
CA PHE A 127 5.42 8.69 14.47
C PHE A 127 6.15 9.61 15.45
N GLU A 128 7.47 9.43 15.58
CA GLU A 128 8.31 10.32 16.41
C GLU A 128 8.33 11.76 15.86
N GLY A 129 8.43 11.92 14.53
CA GLY A 129 8.35 13.21 13.87
C GLY A 129 7.03 13.93 14.13
N GLN A 130 5.91 13.21 14.10
CA GLN A 130 4.58 13.75 14.39
C GLN A 130 4.50 14.27 15.82
N LYS A 131 4.95 13.46 16.79
CA LYS A 131 5.01 13.86 18.20
C LYS A 131 5.85 15.13 18.37
N ARG A 132 7.03 15.17 17.75
CA ARG A 132 7.92 16.33 17.80
C ARG A 132 7.28 17.60 17.23
N MET A 133 6.56 17.53 16.12
CA MET A 133 5.90 18.72 15.55
C MET A 133 4.83 19.28 16.50
N ILE A 134 4.03 18.40 17.11
CA ILE A 134 3.03 18.78 18.10
C ILE A 134 3.67 19.38 19.36
N ASP A 135 4.75 18.77 19.87
CA ASP A 135 5.48 19.27 21.05
C ASP A 135 6.11 20.64 20.79
N LEU A 136 6.46 20.95 19.55
CA LEU A 136 6.95 22.28 19.12
C LEU A 136 5.81 23.29 18.85
N GLY A 137 4.55 22.91 19.05
CA GLY A 137 3.39 23.76 18.79
C GLY A 137 3.02 23.92 17.31
N ILE A 138 3.62 23.13 16.42
CA ILE A 138 3.35 23.14 14.98
C ILE A 138 2.14 22.24 14.71
N THR A 139 0.96 22.84 14.70
CA THR A 139 -0.34 22.14 14.54
C THR A 139 -1.01 22.41 13.19
N GLY A 140 -0.42 23.26 12.35
CA GLY A 140 -0.89 23.51 10.99
C GLY A 140 -0.53 22.39 10.01
N PRO A 141 -1.08 22.41 8.78
CA PRO A 141 -0.83 21.39 7.76
C PRO A 141 0.65 21.21 7.40
N GLU A 142 1.48 22.25 7.54
CA GLU A 142 2.92 22.20 7.33
C GLU A 142 3.62 21.19 8.25
N GLY A 143 3.09 20.99 9.46
CA GLY A 143 3.57 19.98 10.39
C GLY A 143 3.51 18.56 9.81
N HIS A 144 2.56 18.28 8.92
CA HIS A 144 2.46 16.98 8.25
C HIS A 144 3.69 16.67 7.39
N ALA A 145 4.14 17.64 6.58
CA ALA A 145 5.32 17.47 5.73
C ALA A 145 6.61 17.47 6.57
N LEU A 146 6.70 18.36 7.56
CA LEU A 146 7.86 18.47 8.45
C LEU A 146 8.06 17.21 9.31
N SER A 147 6.98 16.49 9.65
CA SER A 147 7.06 15.25 10.43
C SER A 147 7.62 14.06 9.65
N ARG A 148 7.72 14.15 8.32
CA ARG A 148 8.05 13.03 7.43
C ARG A 148 9.01 13.45 6.31
N PRO A 149 10.23 13.91 6.64
CA PRO A 149 11.16 14.35 5.62
C PRO A 149 11.49 13.21 4.63
N PRO A 150 11.84 13.54 3.36
CA PRO A 150 12.14 12.58 2.28
C PRO A 150 13.04 11.39 2.66
N VAL A 151 14.00 11.61 3.55
CA VAL A 151 14.92 10.57 4.03
C VAL A 151 14.20 9.35 4.63
N LEU A 152 13.01 9.55 5.22
CA LEU A 152 12.21 8.46 5.79
C LEU A 152 11.54 7.60 4.72
N GLU A 153 11.20 8.19 3.57
CA GLU A 153 10.71 7.47 2.39
C GLU A 153 11.85 6.69 1.73
N GLY A 154 13.02 7.34 1.58
CA GLY A 154 14.23 6.72 1.04
C GLY A 154 14.69 5.50 1.84
N GLU A 155 14.75 5.61 3.18
CA GLU A 155 15.12 4.48 4.05
C GLU A 155 14.18 3.28 3.87
N ALA A 156 12.87 3.50 3.99
CA ALA A 156 11.88 2.44 3.89
C ALA A 156 11.85 1.82 2.49
N THR A 157 12.03 2.63 1.44
CA THR A 157 12.15 2.15 0.06
C THR A 157 13.37 1.23 -0.09
N ALA A 158 14.54 1.66 0.39
CA ALA A 158 15.76 0.86 0.36
C ALA A 158 15.59 -0.47 1.14
N ARG A 159 14.96 -0.42 2.31
CA ARG A 159 14.69 -1.59 3.15
C ARG A 159 13.74 -2.56 2.47
N ALA A 160 12.61 -2.09 1.94
CA ALA A 160 11.65 -2.94 1.22
C ALA A 160 12.31 -3.64 0.02
N ILE A 161 13.11 -2.91 -0.76
CA ILE A 161 13.85 -3.47 -1.90
C ILE A 161 14.81 -4.57 -1.43
N ARG A 162 15.55 -4.37 -0.33
CA ARG A 162 16.49 -5.37 0.19
C ARG A 162 15.76 -6.64 0.66
N LEU A 163 14.63 -6.50 1.33
CA LEU A 163 13.82 -7.64 1.77
C LEU A 163 13.22 -8.39 0.58
N ALA A 164 12.69 -7.69 -0.43
CA ALA A 164 12.16 -8.30 -1.64
C ALA A 164 13.27 -9.00 -2.47
N LYS A 165 14.48 -8.42 -2.51
CA LYS A 165 15.68 -9.05 -3.09
C LYS A 165 16.04 -10.35 -2.36
N PHE A 166 16.04 -10.33 -1.03
CA PHE A 166 16.33 -11.51 -0.22
C PHE A 166 15.34 -12.65 -0.51
N VAL A 167 14.04 -12.33 -0.61
CA VAL A 167 13.00 -13.31 -0.97
C VAL A 167 13.03 -13.70 -2.46
N ASN A 168 13.66 -12.89 -3.31
CA ASN A 168 13.67 -13.01 -4.76
C ASN A 168 12.24 -12.97 -5.35
N THR A 169 11.55 -11.86 -5.10
CA THR A 169 10.21 -11.55 -5.61
C THR A 169 10.15 -10.10 -6.12
N PRO A 170 9.39 -9.78 -7.19
CA PRO A 170 9.25 -8.40 -7.66
C PRO A 170 8.54 -7.53 -6.63
N LEU A 171 8.88 -6.25 -6.63
CA LEU A 171 8.32 -5.24 -5.71
C LEU A 171 7.80 -4.03 -6.49
N TYR A 172 6.66 -3.49 -6.09
CA TYR A 172 6.12 -2.22 -6.59
C TYR A 172 6.13 -1.19 -5.46
N VAL A 173 6.84 -0.07 -5.64
CA VAL A 173 6.85 1.03 -4.67
C VAL A 173 5.79 2.04 -5.09
N VAL A 174 4.70 2.14 -4.30
CA VAL A 174 3.62 3.08 -4.64
C VAL A 174 3.99 4.52 -4.32
N HIS A 175 3.35 5.45 -5.03
CA HIS A 175 3.40 6.90 -4.79
C HIS A 175 4.80 7.40 -4.38
N VAL A 176 5.79 7.22 -5.26
CA VAL A 176 7.15 7.71 -5.04
C VAL A 176 7.14 9.24 -5.11
N MET A 177 7.41 9.91 -3.99
CA MET A 177 7.29 11.37 -3.85
C MET A 177 8.63 12.09 -3.72
N SER A 178 9.74 11.38 -3.47
CA SER A 178 11.06 11.98 -3.24
C SER A 178 12.16 11.48 -4.15
N ILE A 179 13.20 12.32 -4.28
CA ILE A 179 14.47 11.98 -4.93
C ILE A 179 15.14 10.81 -4.19
N ASP A 180 15.15 10.83 -2.85
CA ASP A 180 15.76 9.79 -2.02
C ASP A 180 15.18 8.39 -2.34
N ALA A 181 13.85 8.26 -2.43
CA ALA A 181 13.20 7.00 -2.82
C ALA A 181 13.43 6.64 -4.29
N MET A 182 13.33 7.62 -5.20
CA MET A 182 13.59 7.43 -6.63
C MET A 182 15.01 6.92 -6.89
N GLU A 183 16.01 7.44 -6.18
CA GLU A 183 17.39 7.00 -6.31
C GLU A 183 17.60 5.56 -5.87
N GLU A 184 16.94 5.11 -4.79
CA GLU A 184 17.01 3.72 -4.34
C GLU A 184 16.41 2.76 -5.37
N ILE A 185 15.27 3.14 -5.95
CA ILE A 185 14.63 2.40 -7.05
C ILE A 185 15.56 2.36 -8.27
N ALA A 186 16.13 3.49 -8.67
CA ALA A 186 17.04 3.58 -9.81
C ALA A 186 18.30 2.71 -9.61
N ARG A 187 18.89 2.73 -8.40
CA ARG A 187 20.03 1.86 -8.03
C ARG A 187 19.66 0.39 -8.14
N ALA A 188 18.49 -0.01 -7.64
CA ALA A 188 18.04 -1.39 -7.67
C ALA A 188 17.73 -1.89 -9.08
N ARG A 189 17.09 -1.07 -9.92
CA ARG A 189 16.87 -1.39 -11.34
C ARG A 189 18.17 -1.52 -12.11
N LYS A 190 19.14 -0.63 -11.85
CA LYS A 190 20.48 -0.69 -12.45
C LYS A 190 21.23 -1.97 -12.06
N SER A 191 20.98 -2.52 -10.87
CA SER A 191 21.53 -3.82 -10.44
C SER A 191 20.77 -5.03 -11.00
N GLY A 192 19.80 -4.83 -11.90
CA GLY A 192 19.01 -5.89 -12.51
C GLY A 192 17.86 -6.43 -11.66
N PHE A 193 17.50 -5.77 -10.55
CA PHE A 193 16.38 -6.21 -9.73
C PHE A 193 15.04 -5.67 -10.26
N GLU A 194 14.03 -6.52 -10.24
CA GLU A 194 12.67 -6.19 -10.65
C GLU A 194 11.96 -5.37 -9.56
N VAL A 195 12.15 -4.06 -9.61
CA VAL A 195 11.37 -3.09 -8.84
C VAL A 195 10.66 -2.12 -9.79
N ILE A 196 9.37 -1.92 -9.53
CA ILE A 196 8.44 -1.09 -10.31
C ILE A 196 8.18 0.19 -9.54
#